data_AF-A0A959L4M3-F1
#
_entry.id   AF-A0A959L4M3-F1
#
_cell.length_a   1.000
_cell.length_b   1.000
_cell.length_c   1.000
_cell.angle_alpha   90.00
_cell.angle_beta   90.00
_cell.angle_gamma   90.00
#
_symmetry.space_group_name_H-M   'P 1'
#
loop_
_entity.id
_entity.type
_entity.pdbx_description
1 polymer ?
#
loop_
_entity_poly.entity_id
_entity_poly.type
_entity_poly.pdbx_seq_one_letter_code
_entity_poly.pdbx_strand_id
1 'polypeptide(L)'
;FSDEAESEYVPFDNSTSSLRGTITTGGLLVSGAYHFALDKKRNTVIALGVQYGTVTKKVGGKFQFEDALLSGSATQDVVPENDKGKNYLDISGGLTITGKTTGESFYRIGVSAMHANKPRASILGGGGSSKLPMRIVGYGMYHLDLNEQIMVTPSILFQSLGSASEVAVQGMLGYKIPAQNTVLKGGLGYRLGDAAEVLVGVDYKDLRVGASYDLTLSDLKAPHNAFELAVAYIIRIYKRPKVDPVIFCPRF
;
A
#
# COMPACT_ATOMS: atom_id res chain seq x y z
N PHE A 1 -17.44 3.50 69.18
CA PHE A 1 -17.52 4.30 67.95
C PHE A 1 -16.55 3.71 66.95
N SER A 2 -16.99 2.63 66.34
CA SER A 2 -16.36 1.89 65.27
C SER A 2 -17.19 2.18 64.02
N ASP A 3 -16.58 2.69 62.97
CA ASP A 3 -17.11 2.56 61.61
C ASP A 3 -15.92 2.43 60.66
N GLU A 4 -15.73 1.20 60.19
CA GLU A 4 -14.90 0.83 59.06
C GLU A 4 -15.59 1.29 57.78
N ALA A 5 -14.91 2.08 56.96
CA ALA A 5 -15.36 2.37 55.60
C ALA A 5 -14.78 1.29 54.68
N GLU A 6 -15.58 0.27 54.37
CA GLU A 6 -15.32 -0.67 53.28
C GLU A 6 -15.30 0.09 51.94
N SER A 7 -14.20 -0.03 51.19
CA SER A 7 -14.17 0.39 49.79
C SER A 7 -14.83 -0.70 48.95
N GLU A 8 -15.94 -0.36 48.33
CA GLU A 8 -16.68 -1.26 47.45
C GLU A 8 -15.85 -1.49 46.18
N TYR A 9 -15.15 -2.63 46.13
CA TYR A 9 -14.54 -3.14 44.91
C TYR A 9 -15.65 -3.60 43.97
N VAL A 10 -15.99 -2.79 42.97
CA VAL A 10 -16.89 -3.19 41.89
C VAL A 10 -16.07 -4.04 40.90
N PRO A 11 -16.27 -5.36 40.82
CA PRO A 11 -15.55 -6.19 39.87
C PRO A 11 -15.95 -5.78 38.44
N PHE A 12 -14.94 -5.55 37.61
CA PHE A 12 -15.12 -5.39 36.17
C PHE A 12 -15.63 -6.74 35.61
N ASP A 13 -16.93 -6.82 35.36
CA ASP A 13 -17.54 -7.99 34.71
C ASP A 13 -16.95 -8.15 33.31
N ASN A 14 -16.23 -9.26 33.12
CA ASN A 14 -15.56 -9.61 31.87
C ASN A 14 -16.51 -10.30 30.87
N SER A 15 -17.83 -10.18 31.04
CA SER A 15 -18.86 -10.68 30.12
C SER A 15 -19.06 -9.78 28.89
N THR A 16 -17.97 -9.35 28.25
CA THR A 16 -18.09 -8.68 26.94
C THR A 16 -18.45 -9.70 25.86
N SER A 17 -19.75 -9.88 25.63
CA SER A 17 -20.25 -10.38 24.36
C SER A 17 -19.58 -9.56 23.25
N SER A 18 -18.62 -10.17 22.55
CA SER A 18 -17.67 -9.44 21.73
C SER A 18 -18.37 -8.54 20.71
N LEU A 19 -18.26 -7.22 20.89
CA LEU A 19 -18.69 -6.21 19.95
C LEU A 19 -17.80 -6.28 18.71
N ARG A 20 -18.18 -7.12 17.74
CA ARG A 20 -17.42 -7.33 16.50
C ARG A 20 -18.05 -6.56 15.35
N GLY A 21 -17.83 -5.25 15.35
CA GLY A 21 -18.09 -4.43 14.16
C GLY A 21 -17.14 -4.86 13.03
N THR A 22 -17.68 -5.14 11.85
CA THR A 22 -16.89 -5.51 10.67
C THR A 22 -17.10 -4.49 9.56
N ILE A 23 -16.00 -4.02 8.97
CA ILE A 23 -16.02 -3.22 7.75
C ILE A 23 -15.39 -4.05 6.64
N THR A 24 -16.15 -4.32 5.58
CA THR A 24 -15.66 -5.03 4.39
C THR A 24 -15.60 -4.06 3.22
N THR A 25 -14.43 -3.94 2.59
CA THR A 25 -14.25 -3.14 1.37
C THR A 25 -13.89 -4.08 0.24
N GLY A 26 -14.64 -4.02 -0.86
CA GLY A 26 -14.34 -4.72 -2.11
C GLY A 26 -14.43 -3.77 -3.28
N GLY A 27 -13.75 -4.03 -4.38
CA GLY A 27 -13.83 -3.16 -5.54
C GLY A 27 -13.34 -3.82 -6.82
N LEU A 28 -13.80 -3.28 -7.94
CA LEU A 28 -13.32 -3.61 -9.27
C LEU A 28 -12.77 -2.34 -9.89
N LEU A 29 -11.46 -2.30 -10.11
CA LEU A 29 -10.77 -1.19 -10.74
C LEU A 29 -10.10 -1.65 -12.02
N VAL A 30 -10.27 -0.86 -13.08
CA VAL A 30 -9.59 -1.03 -14.36
C VAL A 30 -8.52 0.04 -14.46
N SER A 31 -7.32 -0.34 -14.89
CA SER A 31 -6.21 0.59 -15.10
C SER A 31 -5.71 0.55 -16.54
N GLY A 32 -5.22 1.69 -17.00
CA GLY A 32 -4.56 1.85 -18.29
C GLY A 32 -3.36 2.75 -18.15
N ALA A 33 -2.31 2.51 -18.94
CA ALA A 33 -1.13 3.34 -18.93
C ALA A 33 -0.60 3.57 -20.35
N TYR A 34 -0.16 4.79 -20.61
CA TYR A 34 0.49 5.19 -21.85
C TYR A 34 1.97 5.50 -21.59
N HIS A 35 2.86 4.94 -22.41
CA HIS A 35 4.31 5.09 -22.26
C HIS A 35 4.88 5.91 -23.42
N PHE A 36 5.44 7.06 -23.10
CA PHE A 36 6.11 7.97 -24.02
C PHE A 36 7.63 7.91 -23.82
N ALA A 37 8.36 7.47 -24.84
CA ALA A 37 9.81 7.52 -24.81
C ALA A 37 10.31 8.92 -25.21
N LEU A 38 11.14 9.53 -24.38
CA LEU A 38 11.69 10.87 -24.61
C LEU A 38 12.87 10.85 -25.60
N ASP A 39 13.54 9.71 -25.75
CA ASP A 39 14.68 9.56 -26.63
C ASP A 39 14.51 8.38 -27.59
N LYS A 40 15.22 8.44 -28.73
CA LYS A 40 15.16 7.39 -29.77
C LYS A 40 15.65 6.03 -29.29
N LYS A 41 16.52 5.98 -28.27
CA LYS A 41 17.04 4.74 -27.67
C LYS A 41 16.10 4.21 -26.56
N ARG A 42 15.06 4.96 -26.20
CA ARG A 42 14.09 4.66 -25.14
C ARG A 42 14.76 4.46 -23.77
N ASN A 43 15.84 5.20 -23.52
CA ASN A 43 16.52 5.19 -22.24
C ASN A 43 15.69 5.89 -21.15
N THR A 44 14.93 6.91 -21.53
CA THR A 44 14.04 7.64 -20.65
C THR A 44 12.61 7.52 -21.16
N VAL A 45 11.73 6.97 -20.33
CA VAL A 45 10.33 6.73 -20.63
C VAL A 45 9.47 7.39 -19.55
N ILE A 46 8.53 8.20 -19.98
CA ILE A 46 7.47 8.75 -19.14
C ILE A 46 6.22 7.88 -19.32
N ALA A 47 5.63 7.43 -18.23
CA ALA A 47 4.38 6.69 -18.21
C ALA A 47 3.29 7.52 -17.52
N LEU A 48 2.16 7.69 -18.21
CA LEU A 48 0.92 8.26 -17.67
C LEU A 48 -0.05 7.12 -17.39
N GLY A 49 -0.48 6.99 -16.14
CA GLY A 49 -1.41 5.96 -15.69
C GLY A 49 -2.73 6.55 -15.22
N VAL A 50 -3.83 5.87 -15.52
CA VAL A 50 -5.15 6.16 -14.99
C VAL A 50 -5.77 4.87 -14.45
N GLN A 51 -6.55 5.00 -13.39
CA GLN A 51 -7.32 3.92 -12.80
C GLN A 51 -8.73 4.42 -12.51
N TYR A 52 -9.72 3.62 -12.88
CA TYR A 52 -11.12 3.95 -12.73
C TYR A 52 -11.87 2.68 -12.29
N GLY A 53 -12.75 2.80 -11.31
CA GLY A 53 -13.46 1.64 -10.80
C GLY A 53 -14.61 1.97 -9.88
N THR A 54 -15.27 0.91 -9.42
CA THR A 54 -16.26 1.00 -8.35
C THR A 54 -15.75 0.25 -7.13
N VAL A 55 -15.96 0.86 -5.97
CA VAL A 55 -15.62 0.30 -4.66
C VAL A 55 -16.90 0.24 -3.83
N THR A 56 -17.13 -0.93 -3.25
CA THR A 56 -18.22 -1.22 -2.32
C THR A 56 -17.66 -1.27 -0.90
N LYS A 57 -18.21 -0.44 -0.01
CA LYS A 57 -17.99 -0.56 1.44
C LYS A 57 -19.24 -1.10 2.12
N LYS A 58 -19.08 -2.18 2.87
CA LYS A 58 -20.12 -2.82 3.68
C LYS A 58 -19.75 -2.73 5.14
N VAL A 59 -20.76 -2.56 5.98
CA VAL A 59 -20.60 -2.50 7.42
C VAL A 59 -21.67 -3.37 8.05
N GLY A 60 -21.22 -4.26 8.92
CA GLY A 60 -22.05 -5.22 9.64
C GLY A 60 -21.60 -5.37 11.09
N GLY A 61 -22.50 -5.86 11.94
CA GLY A 61 -22.25 -6.00 13.37
C GLY A 61 -22.49 -4.72 14.17
N LYS A 62 -22.22 -4.81 15.48
CA LYS A 62 -22.49 -3.73 16.46
C LYS A 62 -21.24 -2.89 16.66
N PHE A 63 -21.34 -1.57 16.42
CA PHE A 63 -20.30 -0.59 16.71
C PHE A 63 -20.61 0.16 17.99
N GLN A 64 -19.58 0.52 18.76
CA GLN A 64 -19.69 1.52 19.82
C GLN A 64 -18.84 2.72 19.42
N PHE A 65 -19.44 3.90 19.52
CA PHE A 65 -18.81 5.17 19.22
C PHE A 65 -18.38 5.87 20.51
N GLU A 66 -17.48 6.84 20.38
CA GLU A 66 -16.89 7.57 21.50
C GLU A 66 -17.95 8.20 22.41
N ASP A 67 -19.04 8.70 21.84
CA ASP A 67 -20.16 9.29 22.57
C ASP A 67 -20.89 8.28 23.46
N ALA A 68 -21.06 7.02 23.02
CA ALA A 68 -21.63 5.96 23.85
C ALA A 68 -20.71 5.53 24.99
N LEU A 69 -19.39 5.57 24.77
CA LEU A 69 -18.38 5.27 25.79
C LEU A 69 -18.30 6.37 26.86
N LEU A 70 -18.43 7.64 26.46
CA LEU A 70 -18.34 8.79 27.37
C LEU A 70 -19.64 9.10 28.11
N SER A 71 -20.80 8.86 27.47
CA SER A 71 -22.11 9.22 28.03
C SER A 71 -22.83 8.09 28.78
N GLY A 72 -22.33 6.84 28.68
CA GLY A 72 -23.01 5.65 29.23
C GLY A 72 -24.39 5.38 28.60
N SER A 73 -24.76 6.12 27.55
CA SER A 73 -26.04 6.07 26.87
C SER A 73 -25.85 5.57 25.43
N ALA A 74 -26.93 5.13 24.77
CA ALA A 74 -26.85 4.72 23.37
C ALA A 74 -26.42 5.91 22.49
N THR A 75 -25.46 5.66 21.59
CA THR A 75 -24.98 6.64 20.60
C THR A 75 -26.10 7.15 19.69
N GLN A 76 -26.03 8.42 19.29
CA GLN A 76 -26.87 8.97 18.20
C GLN A 76 -26.38 8.51 16.81
N ASP A 77 -25.16 7.95 16.73
CA ASP A 77 -24.58 7.41 15.50
C ASP A 77 -25.20 6.05 15.16
N VAL A 78 -26.31 6.09 14.43
CA VAL A 78 -26.86 4.90 13.80
C VAL A 78 -25.95 4.52 12.64
N VAL A 79 -25.17 3.45 12.81
CA VAL A 79 -24.67 2.64 11.69
C VAL A 79 -25.85 1.78 11.27
N PRO A 80 -26.53 2.07 10.15
CA PRO A 80 -27.49 1.12 9.64
C PRO A 80 -26.67 -0.10 9.26
N GLU A 81 -26.98 -1.26 9.85
CA GLU A 81 -26.53 -2.52 9.30
C GLU A 81 -26.94 -2.52 7.81
N ASN A 82 -25.94 -2.39 6.93
CA ASN A 82 -26.16 -2.14 5.53
C ASN A 82 -25.51 -3.27 4.74
N ASP A 83 -26.17 -4.42 4.77
CA ASP A 83 -25.81 -5.63 4.04
C ASP A 83 -25.65 -5.38 2.53
N LYS A 84 -26.36 -4.36 2.01
CA LYS A 84 -26.32 -3.98 0.59
C LYS A 84 -25.01 -3.28 0.20
N GLY A 85 -24.29 -2.69 1.15
CA GLY A 85 -23.08 -1.91 0.90
C GLY A 85 -23.34 -0.59 0.18
N LYS A 86 -22.43 0.37 0.35
CA LYS A 86 -22.41 1.61 -0.43
C LYS A 86 -21.35 1.53 -1.51
N ASN A 87 -21.79 1.72 -2.74
CA ASN A 87 -20.92 1.80 -3.90
C ASN A 87 -20.53 3.26 -4.12
N TYR A 88 -19.24 3.50 -4.34
CA TYR A 88 -18.76 4.75 -4.89
C TYR A 88 -17.85 4.46 -6.08
N LEU A 89 -17.81 5.44 -6.97
CA LEU A 89 -16.90 5.46 -8.10
C LEU A 89 -15.58 6.05 -7.62
N ASP A 90 -14.47 5.45 -8.01
CA ASP A 90 -13.13 5.90 -7.65
C ASP A 90 -12.29 6.16 -8.89
N ILE A 91 -11.63 7.32 -8.91
CA ILE A 91 -10.75 7.74 -10.00
C ILE A 91 -9.39 8.09 -9.42
N SER A 92 -8.35 7.50 -9.99
CA SER A 92 -6.97 7.71 -9.63
C SER A 92 -6.12 7.90 -10.88
N GLY A 93 -5.00 8.61 -10.74
CA GLY A 93 -4.08 8.84 -11.83
C GLY A 93 -2.66 9.05 -11.33
N GLY A 94 -1.68 8.84 -12.20
CA GLY A 94 -0.29 9.01 -11.85
C GLY A 94 0.65 9.16 -13.05
N LEU A 95 1.83 9.64 -12.75
CA LEU A 95 2.93 9.83 -13.67
C LEU A 95 4.15 9.10 -13.11
N THR A 96 4.91 8.43 -13.96
CA THR A 96 6.20 7.84 -13.60
C THR A 96 7.20 8.11 -14.70
N ILE A 97 8.38 8.58 -14.35
CA ILE A 97 9.54 8.61 -15.23
C ILE A 97 10.47 7.45 -14.88
N THR A 98 10.90 6.71 -15.90
CA THR A 98 11.93 5.67 -15.80
C THR A 98 13.10 6.09 -16.66
N GLY A 99 14.29 6.19 -16.08
CA GLY A 99 15.52 6.49 -16.82
C GLY A 99 16.55 5.39 -16.63
N LYS A 100 17.10 4.87 -17.72
CA LYS A 100 18.27 4.00 -17.72
C LYS A 100 19.54 4.84 -17.53
N THR A 101 20.43 4.35 -16.68
CA THR A 101 21.70 5.02 -16.40
C THR A 101 22.86 4.25 -17.05
N THR A 102 23.35 3.19 -16.41
CA THR A 102 24.50 2.41 -16.89
C THR A 102 24.20 0.92 -16.82
N GLY A 103 24.50 0.20 -17.90
CA GLY A 103 24.14 -1.22 -18.02
C GLY A 103 22.64 -1.42 -17.89
N GLU A 104 22.24 -2.30 -16.97
CA GLU A 104 20.84 -2.57 -16.63
C GLU A 104 20.33 -1.71 -15.46
N SER A 105 21.15 -0.78 -14.94
CA SER A 105 20.74 0.11 -13.85
C SER A 105 19.75 1.17 -14.34
N PHE A 106 18.71 1.44 -13.56
CA PHE A 106 17.68 2.42 -13.90
C PHE A 106 17.08 3.03 -12.64
N TYR A 107 16.64 4.29 -12.73
CA TYR A 107 15.82 4.93 -11.70
C TYR A 107 14.36 4.98 -12.12
N ARG A 108 13.46 4.99 -11.13
CA ARG A 108 12.05 5.35 -11.31
C ARG A 108 11.64 6.38 -10.29
N ILE A 109 10.97 7.42 -10.76
CA ILE A 109 10.42 8.47 -9.92
C ILE A 109 8.98 8.67 -10.37
N GLY A 110 8.04 8.74 -9.44
CA GLY A 110 6.64 8.89 -9.78
C GLY A 110 5.83 9.61 -8.73
N VAL A 111 4.69 10.11 -9.18
CA VAL A 111 3.68 10.73 -8.34
C VAL A 111 2.31 10.23 -8.78
N SER A 112 1.42 10.00 -7.83
CA SER A 112 0.04 9.62 -8.08
C SER A 112 -0.91 10.31 -7.13
N ALA A 113 -2.10 10.61 -7.64
CA ALA A 113 -3.25 11.07 -6.87
C ALA A 113 -4.31 9.97 -6.92
N MET A 114 -4.60 9.38 -5.76
CA MET A 114 -5.69 8.42 -5.59
C MET A 114 -6.91 9.13 -5.01
N HIS A 115 -8.10 8.61 -5.30
CA HIS A 115 -9.36 9.22 -4.87
C HIS A 115 -9.49 10.68 -5.35
N ALA A 116 -9.04 10.96 -6.57
CA ALA A 116 -8.99 12.30 -7.16
C ALA A 116 -10.39 12.93 -7.24
N ASN A 117 -11.43 12.12 -7.41
CA ASN A 117 -12.82 12.54 -7.42
C ASN A 117 -13.44 12.70 -6.00
N LYS A 118 -12.65 12.51 -4.94
CA LYS A 118 -13.06 12.63 -3.52
C LYS A 118 -14.42 11.97 -3.24
N PRO A 119 -14.53 10.64 -3.47
CA PRO A 119 -15.81 9.96 -3.43
C PRO A 119 -16.46 10.05 -2.05
N ARG A 120 -17.78 10.10 -2.04
CA ARG A 120 -18.56 10.04 -0.79
C ARG A 120 -18.56 8.59 -0.32
N ALA A 121 -17.68 8.27 0.62
CA ALA A 121 -17.50 6.93 1.19
C ALA A 121 -18.11 6.81 2.61
N SER A 122 -19.08 7.67 2.94
CA SER A 122 -19.68 7.75 4.28
C SER A 122 -20.45 6.48 4.64
N ILE A 123 -20.09 5.89 5.78
CA ILE A 123 -20.69 4.66 6.32
C ILE A 123 -21.94 4.96 7.15
N LEU A 124 -22.00 6.11 7.82
CA LEU A 124 -23.08 6.47 8.74
C LEU A 124 -24.37 6.88 7.98
N GLY A 125 -25.51 6.52 8.55
CA GLY A 125 -26.84 6.76 7.98
C GLY A 125 -27.48 8.03 8.52
N GLY A 126 -26.83 9.19 8.37
CA GLY A 126 -27.29 10.43 9.02
C GLY A 126 -26.97 11.72 8.27
N GLY A 127 -26.84 11.70 6.95
CA GLY A 127 -26.60 12.92 6.17
C GLY A 127 -25.18 13.51 6.26
N GLY A 128 -24.29 12.94 7.07
CA GLY A 128 -22.87 13.30 7.10
C GLY A 128 -22.19 12.98 5.76
N SER A 129 -21.80 14.02 5.00
CA SER A 129 -21.07 13.86 3.75
C SER A 129 -19.56 13.66 4.01
N SER A 130 -19.18 12.52 4.59
CA SER A 130 -17.75 12.17 4.68
C SER A 130 -17.23 11.84 3.28
N LYS A 131 -16.43 12.76 2.72
CA LYS A 131 -15.70 12.55 1.47
C LYS A 131 -14.37 11.90 1.80
N LEU A 132 -14.02 10.85 1.07
CA LEU A 132 -12.70 10.26 1.14
C LEU A 132 -11.69 11.30 0.66
N PRO A 133 -10.71 11.72 1.49
CA PRO A 133 -9.70 12.66 1.06
C PRO A 133 -8.86 12.05 -0.07
N MET A 134 -8.36 12.92 -0.93
CA MET A 134 -7.43 12.54 -1.99
C MET A 134 -6.12 12.08 -1.35
N ARG A 135 -5.60 10.93 -1.78
CA ARG A 135 -4.29 10.43 -1.34
C ARG A 135 -3.24 10.84 -2.36
N ILE A 136 -2.20 11.54 -1.93
CA ILE A 136 -1.04 11.82 -2.78
C ILE A 136 0.06 10.86 -2.39
N VAL A 137 0.66 10.20 -3.39
CA VAL A 137 1.81 9.31 -3.19
C VAL A 137 2.90 9.76 -4.14
N GLY A 138 4.08 10.04 -3.59
CA GLY A 138 5.30 10.26 -4.35
C GLY A 138 6.29 9.13 -4.02
N TYR A 139 7.00 8.62 -5.01
CA TYR A 139 8.03 7.62 -4.77
C TYR A 139 9.24 7.83 -5.68
N GLY A 140 10.38 7.37 -5.20
CA GLY A 140 11.62 7.31 -5.95
C GLY A 140 12.35 6.02 -5.63
N MET A 141 12.95 5.40 -6.62
CA MET A 141 13.85 4.27 -6.42
C MET A 141 14.96 4.28 -7.46
N TYR A 142 16.10 3.71 -7.08
CA TYR A 142 17.19 3.48 -8.02
C TYR A 142 17.61 2.02 -7.97
N HIS A 143 17.46 1.32 -9.08
CA HIS A 143 17.95 -0.04 -9.24
C HIS A 143 19.39 0.02 -9.77
N LEU A 144 20.34 -0.37 -8.93
CA LEU A 144 21.76 -0.33 -9.23
C LEU A 144 22.32 -1.74 -9.27
N ASP A 145 22.83 -2.14 -10.43
CA ASP A 145 23.63 -3.35 -10.57
C ASP A 145 25.08 -3.03 -10.21
N LEU A 146 25.54 -3.51 -9.06
CA LEU A 146 26.93 -3.35 -8.62
C LEU A 146 27.86 -4.28 -9.39
N ASN A 147 27.39 -5.49 -9.71
CA ASN A 147 28.03 -6.47 -10.57
C ASN A 147 26.99 -7.46 -11.13
N GLU A 148 27.45 -8.54 -11.78
CA GLU A 148 26.56 -9.54 -12.39
C GLU A 148 25.68 -10.29 -11.38
N GLN A 149 26.09 -10.37 -10.11
CA GLN A 149 25.41 -11.11 -9.06
C GLN A 149 24.74 -10.20 -8.03
N ILE A 150 25.25 -8.99 -7.79
CA ILE A 150 24.81 -8.13 -6.69
C ILE A 150 24.12 -6.90 -7.26
N MET A 151 22.93 -6.63 -6.74
CA MET A 151 22.17 -5.43 -7.00
C MET A 151 21.72 -4.77 -5.70
N VAL A 152 21.56 -3.45 -5.72
CA VAL A 152 21.02 -2.67 -4.60
C VAL A 152 19.88 -1.81 -5.11
N THR A 153 18.84 -1.66 -4.31
CA THR A 153 17.68 -0.82 -4.62
C THR A 153 17.34 0.06 -3.42
N PRO A 154 17.96 1.24 -3.26
CA PRO A 154 17.43 2.28 -2.40
C PRO A 154 16.10 2.81 -2.95
N SER A 155 15.19 3.13 -2.05
CA SER A 155 13.90 3.72 -2.37
C SER A 155 13.38 4.63 -1.27
N ILE A 156 12.53 5.55 -1.66
CA ILE A 156 11.82 6.47 -0.79
C ILE A 156 10.36 6.53 -1.23
N LEU A 157 9.47 6.61 -0.26
CA LEU A 157 8.04 6.76 -0.42
C LEU A 157 7.59 7.93 0.44
N PHE A 158 6.83 8.84 -0.14
CA PHE A 158 6.05 9.84 0.56
C PHE A 158 4.59 9.57 0.28
N GLN A 159 3.76 9.64 1.32
CA GLN A 159 2.33 9.57 1.16
C GLN A 159 1.62 10.57 2.06
N SER A 160 0.49 11.10 1.59
CA SER A 160 -0.38 11.97 2.37
C SER A 160 -1.84 11.64 2.10
N LEU A 161 -2.62 11.59 3.17
CA LEU A 161 -4.06 11.34 3.16
C LEU A 161 -4.73 12.26 4.18
N GLY A 162 -5.53 13.22 3.71
CA GLY A 162 -6.14 14.23 4.59
C GLY A 162 -5.07 15.10 5.25
N SER A 163 -5.07 15.19 6.58
CA SER A 163 -4.05 15.89 7.36
C SER A 163 -2.84 15.02 7.74
N ALA A 164 -2.90 13.71 7.48
CA ALA A 164 -1.82 12.78 7.79
C ALA A 164 -0.82 12.70 6.63
N SER A 165 0.46 12.57 6.96
CA SER A 165 1.54 12.34 6.01
C SER A 165 2.58 11.41 6.60
N GLU A 166 3.23 10.65 5.73
CA GLU A 166 4.22 9.67 6.10
C GLU A 166 5.33 9.63 5.06
N VAL A 167 6.56 9.41 5.53
CA VAL A 167 7.73 9.17 4.70
C VAL A 167 8.36 7.86 5.14
N ALA A 168 8.64 6.99 4.17
CA ALA A 168 9.39 5.77 4.37
C ALA A 168 10.60 5.74 3.45
N VAL A 169 11.73 5.28 3.98
CA VAL A 169 12.96 5.01 3.22
C VAL A 169 13.30 3.54 3.36
N GLN A 170 13.73 2.91 2.27
CA GLN A 170 14.06 1.49 2.26
C GLN A 170 15.31 1.23 1.41
N GLY A 171 16.09 0.24 1.80
CA GLY A 171 17.22 -0.27 1.04
C GLY A 171 17.12 -1.78 0.91
N MET A 172 17.17 -2.28 -0.32
CA MET A 172 17.10 -3.71 -0.60
C MET A 172 18.35 -4.18 -1.35
N LEU A 173 19.04 -5.18 -0.82
CA LEU A 173 20.10 -5.93 -1.47
C LEU A 173 19.50 -7.13 -2.20
N GLY A 174 19.95 -7.39 -3.41
CA GLY A 174 19.58 -8.56 -4.19
C GLY A 174 20.80 -9.36 -4.63
N TYR A 175 20.74 -10.68 -4.46
CA TYR A 175 21.71 -11.64 -4.97
C TYR A 175 21.09 -12.46 -6.10
N LYS A 176 21.58 -12.24 -7.32
CA LYS A 176 21.15 -12.90 -8.55
C LYS A 176 21.85 -14.25 -8.67
N ILE A 177 21.06 -15.27 -8.97
CA ILE A 177 21.50 -16.64 -9.28
C ILE A 177 21.05 -16.93 -10.72
N PRO A 178 21.86 -16.54 -11.73
CA PRO A 178 21.45 -16.60 -13.14
C PRO A 178 21.07 -18.01 -13.60
N ALA A 179 21.82 -19.03 -13.15
CA ALA A 179 21.57 -20.43 -13.48
C ALA A 179 20.15 -20.90 -13.13
N GLN A 180 19.52 -20.28 -12.14
CA GLN A 180 18.18 -20.63 -11.66
C GLN A 180 17.13 -19.56 -12.00
N ASN A 181 17.52 -18.50 -12.71
CA ASN A 181 16.70 -17.30 -12.94
C ASN A 181 16.01 -16.82 -11.64
N THR A 182 16.82 -16.72 -10.58
CA THR A 182 16.37 -16.43 -9.22
C THR A 182 17.10 -15.22 -8.66
N VAL A 183 16.41 -14.39 -7.87
CA VAL A 183 17.02 -13.31 -7.10
C VAL A 183 16.56 -13.42 -5.65
N LEU A 184 17.51 -13.62 -4.74
CA LEU A 184 17.26 -13.54 -3.29
C LEU A 184 17.39 -12.09 -2.86
N LYS A 185 16.47 -11.62 -2.02
CA LYS A 185 16.41 -10.22 -1.58
C LYS A 185 16.35 -10.14 -0.06
N GLY A 186 17.07 -9.17 0.47
CA GLY A 186 17.03 -8.81 1.88
C GLY A 186 17.22 -7.30 2.02
N GLY A 187 16.51 -6.68 2.94
CA GLY A 187 16.53 -5.23 3.07
C GLY A 187 16.06 -4.74 4.43
N LEU A 188 16.25 -3.45 4.62
CA LEU A 188 15.78 -2.72 5.79
C LEU A 188 15.00 -1.50 5.33
N GLY A 189 13.98 -1.15 6.09
CA GLY A 189 13.19 0.05 5.92
C GLY A 189 13.12 0.86 7.20
N TYR A 190 12.79 2.13 7.05
CA TYR A 190 12.46 2.99 8.17
C TYR A 190 11.38 3.97 7.75
N ARG A 191 10.28 3.93 8.47
CA ARG A 191 9.16 4.83 8.37
C ARG A 191 9.31 5.91 9.44
N LEU A 192 9.56 7.14 8.98
CA LEU A 192 10.04 8.22 9.83
C LEU A 192 9.08 8.50 10.98
N GLY A 193 9.57 8.29 12.21
CA GLY A 193 8.80 8.54 13.43
C GLY A 193 7.80 7.45 13.80
N ASP A 194 7.80 6.30 13.11
CA ASP A 194 6.86 5.22 13.37
C ASP A 194 7.55 3.87 13.58
N ALA A 195 8.19 3.29 12.56
CA ALA A 195 8.64 1.91 12.60
C ALA A 195 9.90 1.65 11.77
N ALA A 196 10.74 0.72 12.23
CA ALA A 196 11.79 0.09 11.43
C ALA A 196 11.26 -1.19 10.79
N GLU A 197 11.69 -1.51 9.57
CA GLU A 197 11.13 -2.60 8.78
C GLU A 197 12.25 -3.58 8.41
N VAL A 198 11.99 -4.87 8.55
CA VAL A 198 12.86 -5.94 8.02
C VAL A 198 12.18 -6.54 6.81
N LEU A 199 12.90 -6.60 5.68
CA LEU A 199 12.36 -7.02 4.38
C LEU A 199 13.11 -8.25 3.89
N VAL A 200 12.39 -9.26 3.42
CA VAL A 200 12.95 -10.42 2.72
C VAL A 200 12.12 -10.75 1.50
N GLY A 201 12.76 -11.32 0.47
CA GLY A 201 12.02 -11.74 -0.71
C GLY A 201 12.80 -12.65 -1.64
N VAL A 202 12.07 -13.26 -2.56
CA VAL A 202 12.60 -14.09 -3.63
C VAL A 202 11.83 -13.84 -4.90
N ASP A 203 12.56 -13.54 -5.98
CA ASP A 203 12.04 -13.61 -7.33
C ASP A 203 12.50 -14.94 -7.93
N TYR A 204 11.57 -15.88 -8.16
CA TYR A 204 11.84 -17.15 -8.84
C TYR A 204 11.10 -17.17 -10.18
N LYS A 205 11.83 -16.93 -11.27
CA LYS A 205 11.24 -16.80 -12.62
C LYS A 205 10.14 -15.73 -12.67
N ASP A 206 8.89 -16.15 -12.84
CA ASP A 206 7.71 -15.29 -12.91
C ASP A 206 6.98 -15.17 -11.56
N LEU A 207 7.41 -15.93 -10.54
CA LEU A 207 6.91 -15.85 -9.18
C LEU A 207 7.77 -14.86 -8.38
N ARG A 208 7.11 -14.00 -7.60
CA ARG A 208 7.73 -13.10 -6.64
C ARG A 208 7.05 -13.30 -5.30
N VAL A 209 7.83 -13.51 -4.26
CA VAL A 209 7.36 -13.64 -2.88
C VAL A 209 8.16 -12.67 -2.03
N GLY A 210 7.49 -11.92 -1.17
CA GLY A 210 8.12 -11.02 -0.22
C GLY A 210 7.42 -11.09 1.13
N ALA A 211 8.18 -10.88 2.19
CA ALA A 211 7.65 -10.72 3.53
C ALA A 211 8.32 -9.53 4.21
N SER A 212 7.57 -8.86 5.07
CA SER A 212 8.07 -7.76 5.91
C SER A 212 7.66 -7.96 7.35
N TYR A 213 8.44 -7.36 8.24
CA TYR A 213 8.13 -7.28 9.65
C TYR A 213 8.44 -5.88 10.17
N ASP A 214 7.42 -5.24 10.72
CA ASP A 214 7.49 -3.87 11.23
C ASP A 214 7.75 -3.89 12.74
N LEU A 215 8.79 -3.17 13.15
CA LEU A 215 9.17 -2.92 14.53
C LEU A 215 8.73 -1.50 14.89
N THR A 216 7.57 -1.37 15.55
CA THR A 216 7.08 -0.06 15.99
C THR A 216 8.05 0.53 17.01
N LEU A 217 8.55 1.74 16.73
CA LEU A 217 9.47 2.48 17.59
C LEU A 217 8.78 3.59 18.40
N SER A 218 7.50 3.88 18.12
CA SER A 218 6.74 4.92 18.82
C SER A 218 6.22 4.46 20.19
N ASP A 219 6.18 5.37 21.16
CA ASP A 219 5.79 5.13 22.57
C ASP A 219 4.28 4.89 22.80
N LEU A 220 3.52 4.57 21.76
CA LEU A 220 2.09 4.23 21.92
C LEU A 220 1.99 2.89 22.68
N LYS A 221 1.14 2.87 23.72
CA LYS A 221 1.06 1.90 24.83
C LYS A 221 0.96 0.39 24.50
N ALA A 222 1.02 -0.01 23.24
CA ALA A 222 1.33 -1.37 22.82
C ALA A 222 2.09 -1.34 21.47
N PRO A 223 3.27 -1.97 21.35
CA PRO A 223 3.91 -2.14 20.06
C PRO A 223 3.02 -3.02 19.18
N HIS A 224 2.51 -2.46 18.08
CA HIS A 224 1.73 -3.19 17.09
C HIS A 224 2.67 -3.60 15.97
N ASN A 225 3.55 -4.56 16.26
CA ASN A 225 4.39 -5.14 15.22
C ASN A 225 3.49 -5.86 14.21
N ALA A 226 3.75 -5.62 12.92
CA ALA A 226 2.96 -6.20 11.84
C ALA A 226 3.85 -7.13 11.01
N PHE A 227 3.33 -8.32 10.71
CA PHE A 227 3.93 -9.21 9.71
C PHE A 227 3.10 -9.14 8.43
N GLU A 228 3.74 -8.90 7.30
CA GLU A 228 3.09 -8.89 5.99
C GLU A 228 3.71 -9.91 5.04
N LEU A 229 2.88 -10.47 4.17
CA LEU A 229 3.26 -11.42 3.13
C LEU A 229 2.64 -10.99 1.80
N ALA A 230 3.47 -10.90 0.76
CA ALA A 230 3.07 -10.57 -0.59
C ALA A 230 3.51 -11.67 -1.57
N VAL A 231 2.59 -12.09 -2.43
CA VAL A 231 2.86 -13.06 -3.52
C VAL A 231 2.34 -12.49 -4.82
N ALA A 232 3.17 -12.49 -5.85
CA ALA A 232 2.80 -12.06 -7.20
C ALA A 232 3.30 -13.07 -8.24
N TYR A 233 2.47 -13.39 -9.22
CA TYR A 233 2.82 -14.28 -10.32
C TYR A 233 2.51 -13.61 -11.66
N ILE A 234 3.48 -13.61 -12.58
CA ILE A 234 3.33 -13.02 -13.91
C ILE A 234 2.88 -14.09 -14.90
N ILE A 235 1.59 -14.07 -15.25
CA ILE A 235 1.04 -14.95 -16.31
C ILE A 235 1.34 -14.35 -17.68
N ARG A 236 1.95 -15.13 -18.58
CA ARG A 236 2.25 -14.71 -19.96
C ARG A 236 1.36 -15.48 -20.93
N ILE A 237 0.36 -14.81 -21.50
CA ILE A 237 -0.62 -15.41 -22.41
C ILE A 237 -0.05 -15.56 -23.84
N TYR A 238 0.90 -14.72 -24.23
CA TYR A 238 1.57 -14.78 -25.53
C TYR A 238 3.08 -15.00 -25.39
N LYS A 239 3.69 -15.77 -26.31
CA LYS A 239 5.15 -15.90 -26.39
C LYS A 239 5.74 -14.52 -26.69
N ARG A 240 6.85 -14.17 -26.02
CA ARG A 240 7.60 -12.94 -26.33
C ARG A 240 7.87 -12.91 -27.84
N PRO A 241 7.54 -11.82 -28.56
CA PRO A 241 7.91 -11.71 -29.96
C PRO A 241 9.43 -11.83 -30.04
N LYS A 242 9.91 -12.85 -30.75
CA LYS A 242 11.31 -12.89 -31.17
C LYS A 242 11.45 -11.77 -32.20
N VAL A 243 12.04 -10.66 -31.78
CA VAL A 243 12.40 -9.60 -32.71
C VAL A 243 13.65 -10.09 -33.41
N ASP A 244 13.55 -10.49 -34.67
CA ASP A 244 14.73 -10.78 -35.46
C ASP A 244 15.55 -9.49 -35.56
N PRO A 245 16.82 -9.48 -35.14
CA PRO A 245 17.64 -8.30 -35.25
C PRO A 245 17.82 -7.97 -36.73
N VAL A 246 17.14 -6.92 -37.20
CA VAL A 246 17.41 -6.35 -38.52
C VAL A 246 18.77 -5.65 -38.41
N ILE A 247 19.82 -6.37 -38.77
CA ILE A 247 21.13 -5.77 -39.02
C ILE A 247 20.93 -4.83 -40.21
N PHE A 248 20.87 -3.53 -39.97
CA PHE A 248 21.10 -2.56 -41.03
C PHE A 248 22.57 -2.68 -41.41
N CYS A 249 22.87 -3.52 -42.41
CA CYS A 249 24.14 -3.43 -43.11
C CYS A 249 24.15 -2.09 -43.84
N PRO A 250 25.02 -1.12 -43.46
CA PRO A 250 25.23 0.04 -44.32
C PRO A 250 25.80 -0.49 -45.64
N ARG A 251 25.11 -0.19 -46.75
CA ARG A 251 25.69 -0.31 -48.08
C ARG A 251 26.53 0.94 -48.32
N PHE A 252 27.84 0.72 -48.29
CA PHE A 252 28.99 1.50 -48.78
C PHE A 252 29.08 2.98 -48.38
#